data_AF-A0A8T4ZCJ2-F1
#
_entry.id   AF-A0A8T4ZCJ2-F1
#
_cell.length_a   1.000
_cell.length_b   1.000
_cell.length_c   1.000
_cell.angle_alpha   90.00
_cell.angle_beta   90.00
_cell.angle_gamma   90.00
#
_symmetry.space_group_name_H-M   'P 1'
#
loop_
_entity.id
_entity.type
_entity.pdbx_description
1 polymer ?
#
loop_
_entity_poly.entity_id
_entity_poly.type
_entity_poly.pdbx_seq_one_letter_code
_entity_poly.pdbx_strand_id
1 'polypeptide(L)'
;MAIGRFQVMAVLQAARAFVLGLPPDLALSWGLNRAIFYAAAKKGFKGSLPPRRSRESIREKPIIEAQDLYYLGDEVAYKTVIGGRTYFTIGGKPQTVEDFDAQIAARFGGAFRRVWEEA
;
A
#
# COMPACT_ATOMS: atom_id res chain seq x y z
N MET A 1 -8.88 -9.90 20.25
CA MET A 1 -7.55 -10.04 19.60
C MET A 1 -6.96 -8.64 19.50
N ALA A 2 -5.70 -8.43 19.90
CA ALA A 2 -5.10 -7.09 19.95
C ALA A 2 -4.73 -6.56 18.55
N ILE A 3 -4.87 -5.25 18.36
CA ILE A 3 -4.40 -4.54 17.15
C ILE A 3 -2.87 -4.51 17.18
N GLY A 4 -2.22 -4.93 16.10
CA GLY A 4 -0.77 -4.96 15.98
C GLY A 4 -0.21 -3.87 15.07
N ARG A 5 1.13 -3.74 15.07
CA ARG A 5 1.88 -2.84 14.19
C ARG A 5 1.55 -3.01 12.71
N PHE A 6 1.19 -4.22 12.28
CA PHE A 6 0.82 -4.49 10.89
C PHE A 6 -0.46 -3.76 10.50
N GLN A 7 -1.51 -3.86 11.33
CA GLN A 7 -2.79 -3.17 11.10
C GLN A 7 -2.62 -1.65 11.11
N VAL A 8 -1.90 -1.11 12.10
CA VAL A 8 -1.65 0.34 12.19
C VAL A 8 -0.89 0.84 10.97
N MET A 9 0.17 0.14 10.56
CA MET A 9 0.96 0.51 9.38
C MET A 9 0.13 0.49 8.10
N ALA A 10 -0.74 -0.50 7.92
CA ALA A 10 -1.60 -0.58 6.74
C ALA A 10 -2.53 0.63 6.63
N VAL A 11 -3.14 1.04 7.75
CA VAL A 11 -4.02 2.22 7.77
C VAL A 11 -3.25 3.50 7.48
N LEU A 12 -2.13 3.75 8.17
CA LEU A 12 -1.34 4.96 7.97
C LEU A 12 -0.81 5.08 6.53
N GLN A 13 -0.39 3.97 5.93
CA GLN A 13 0.09 3.97 4.55
C GLN A 13 -1.06 4.21 3.55
N ALA A 14 -2.25 3.67 3.82
CA ALA A 14 -3.42 3.94 3.01
C ALA A 14 -3.88 5.40 3.14
N ALA A 15 -3.95 5.95 4.36
CA ALA A 15 -4.31 7.35 4.60
C ALA A 15 -3.33 8.30 3.92
N ARG A 16 -2.01 8.07 4.06
CA ARG A 16 -0.99 8.84 3.34
C ARG A 16 -1.21 8.79 1.82
N ALA A 17 -1.49 7.62 1.25
CA ALA A 17 -1.73 7.49 -0.19
C ALA A 17 -2.97 8.25 -0.64
N PHE A 18 -4.04 8.20 0.15
CA PHE A 18 -5.27 8.96 -0.10
C PHE A 18 -5.01 10.48 -0.08
N VAL A 19 -4.30 10.98 0.94
CA VAL A 19 -3.91 12.40 1.05
C VAL A 19 -3.02 12.84 -0.14
N LEU A 20 -2.21 11.93 -0.67
CA LEU A 20 -1.37 12.17 -1.85
C LEU A 20 -2.10 12.01 -3.19
N GLY A 21 -3.43 11.81 -3.17
CA GLY A 21 -4.27 11.87 -4.36
C GLY A 21 -4.67 10.52 -4.96
N LEU A 22 -4.37 9.39 -4.31
CA LEU A 22 -4.95 8.11 -4.74
C LEU A 22 -6.44 8.05 -4.40
N PRO A 23 -7.29 7.48 -5.28
CA PRO A 23 -8.67 7.22 -4.93
C PRO A 23 -8.76 6.19 -3.78
N PRO A 24 -9.82 6.23 -2.94
CA PRO A 24 -9.91 5.45 -1.71
C PRO A 24 -9.58 3.96 -1.87
N ASP A 25 -10.18 3.30 -2.85
CA ASP A 25 -9.98 1.86 -3.10
C ASP A 25 -8.50 1.53 -3.40
N LEU A 26 -7.86 2.38 -4.20
CA LEU A 26 -6.46 2.22 -4.59
C LEU A 26 -5.52 2.54 -3.42
N ALA A 27 -5.89 3.52 -2.58
CA ALA A 27 -5.17 3.86 -1.36
C ALA A 27 -5.20 2.70 -0.34
N LEU A 28 -6.34 2.03 -0.17
CA LEU A 28 -6.45 0.84 0.68
C LEU A 28 -5.59 -0.30 0.15
N SER A 29 -5.65 -0.55 -1.16
CA SER A 29 -4.75 -1.51 -1.84
C SER A 29 -3.27 -1.19 -1.58
N TRP A 30 -2.90 0.10 -1.66
CA TRP A 30 -1.54 0.57 -1.41
C TRP A 30 -1.10 0.31 0.04
N GLY A 31 -1.94 0.68 1.01
CA GLY A 31 -1.62 0.54 2.42
C GLY A 31 -1.39 -0.91 2.83
N LEU A 32 -2.25 -1.83 2.38
CA LEU A 32 -2.04 -3.27 2.60
C LEU A 32 -0.74 -3.76 1.94
N ASN A 33 -0.49 -3.35 0.69
CA ASN A 33 0.71 -3.72 -0.04
C ASN A 33 2.00 -3.28 0.68
N ARG A 34 2.04 -2.04 1.20
CA ARG A 34 3.19 -1.52 1.95
C ARG A 34 3.38 -2.19 3.30
N ALA A 35 2.29 -2.45 4.03
CA ALA A 35 2.38 -3.20 5.27
C ALA A 35 2.97 -4.61 5.07
N ILE A 36 2.54 -5.32 4.01
CA ILE A 36 3.09 -6.64 3.66
C ILE A 36 4.56 -6.53 3.25
N PHE A 37 4.89 -5.56 2.40
CA PHE A 37 6.26 -5.32 1.96
C PHE A 37 7.21 -5.12 3.13
N TYR A 38 6.88 -4.24 4.08
CA TYR A 38 7.73 -4.01 5.24
C TYR A 38 7.79 -5.21 6.20
N ALA A 39 6.69 -5.94 6.35
CA ALA A 39 6.68 -7.17 7.13
C ALA A 39 7.62 -8.24 6.53
N ALA A 40 7.64 -8.34 5.20
CA ALA A 40 8.54 -9.24 4.47
C ALA A 40 9.99 -8.76 4.48
N ALA A 41 10.23 -7.46 4.27
CA ALA A 41 11.57 -6.87 4.30
C ALA A 41 12.29 -7.13 5.62
N LYS A 42 11.57 -7.05 6.74
CA LYS A 42 12.13 -7.34 8.07
C LYS A 42 12.61 -8.79 8.21
N LYS A 43 12.05 -9.73 7.46
CA LYS A 43 12.43 -11.15 7.48
C LYS A 43 13.54 -11.50 6.48
N GLY A 44 13.98 -10.53 5.67
CA GLY A 44 14.90 -10.74 4.55
C GLY A 44 14.14 -11.14 3.28
N PHE A 45 14.12 -10.24 2.29
CA PHE A 45 13.54 -10.54 0.98
C PHE A 45 14.40 -11.58 0.25
N LYS A 46 13.76 -12.64 -0.25
CA LYS A 46 14.36 -13.57 -1.22
C LYS A 46 14.09 -13.19 -2.68
N GLY A 47 13.46 -12.04 -2.92
CA GLY A 47 13.02 -11.58 -4.24
C GLY A 47 13.84 -10.41 -4.80
N SER A 48 13.60 -10.08 -6.06
CA SER A 48 14.24 -8.93 -6.73
C SER A 48 13.84 -7.62 -6.06
N LEU A 49 14.83 -6.75 -5.84
CA LEU A 49 14.59 -5.40 -5.33
C LEU A 49 13.90 -4.55 -6.40
N PRO A 50 13.05 -3.59 -6.00
CA PRO A 50 12.51 -2.64 -6.95
C PRO A 50 13.63 -1.82 -7.64
N PRO A 51 13.41 -1.36 -8.88
CA PRO A 51 14.38 -0.51 -9.58
C PRO A 51 14.63 0.79 -8.78
N ARG A 52 15.91 1.14 -8.61
CA ARG A 52 16.33 2.37 -7.92
C ARG A 52 16.10 3.59 -8.81
N ARG A 53 15.60 4.67 -8.21
CA ARG A 53 15.50 6.00 -8.84
C ARG A 53 16.74 6.84 -8.56
N SER A 54 17.06 7.75 -9.49
CA SER A 54 18.04 8.83 -9.28
C SER A 54 17.61 9.78 -8.16
N ARG A 55 18.56 10.47 -7.51
CA ARG A 55 18.25 11.40 -6.39
C ARG A 55 17.45 12.60 -6.87
N GLU A 56 17.70 13.04 -8.10
CA GLU A 56 17.05 14.14 -8.79
C GLU A 56 15.55 13.84 -8.97
N SER A 57 15.21 12.68 -9.52
CA SER A 57 13.80 12.27 -9.70
C SER A 57 13.05 12.01 -8.39
N ILE A 58 13.75 11.70 -7.29
CA ILE A 58 13.14 11.58 -5.96
C ILE A 58 12.80 12.96 -5.39
N ARG A 59 13.68 13.96 -5.57
CA ARG A 59 13.46 15.33 -5.05
C ARG A 59 12.20 15.97 -5.60
N GLU A 60 11.86 15.67 -6.84
CA GLU A 60 10.66 16.20 -7.49
C GLU A 60 9.36 15.57 -6.97
N LYS A 61 9.46 14.51 -6.13
CA LYS A 61 8.33 13.71 -5.61
C LYS A 61 7.24 13.40 -6.66
N PRO A 62 7.57 13.04 -7.91
CA PRO A 62 6.55 12.84 -8.93
C PRO A 62 5.83 11.51 -8.71
N ILE A 63 4.51 11.55 -8.82
CA ILE A 63 3.69 10.36 -9.06
C ILE A 63 3.95 9.95 -10.52
N ILE A 64 4.53 8.77 -10.75
CA ILE A 64 4.83 8.28 -12.09
C ILE A 64 4.25 6.87 -12.23
N GLU A 65 3.54 6.66 -13.33
CA GLU A 65 3.05 5.36 -13.74
C GLU A 65 3.88 4.81 -14.90
N ALA A 66 4.53 3.66 -14.68
CA ALA A 66 5.05 2.83 -15.76
C ALA A 66 4.16 1.58 -15.89
N GLN A 67 4.31 0.82 -16.98
CA GLN A 67 3.30 -0.14 -17.44
C GLN A 67 2.88 -1.19 -16.37
N ASP A 68 3.73 -1.50 -15.38
CA ASP A 68 3.39 -2.32 -14.21
C ASP A 68 3.88 -1.76 -12.87
N LEU A 69 4.37 -0.52 -12.83
CA LEU A 69 4.97 0.10 -11.65
C LEU A 69 4.28 1.42 -11.32
N TYR A 70 4.06 1.63 -10.03
CA TYR A 70 3.56 2.88 -9.51
C TYR A 70 4.49 3.41 -8.44
N TYR A 71 4.72 4.71 -8.49
CA TYR A 71 5.57 5.38 -7.52
C TYR A 71 4.79 6.45 -6.76
N LEU A 72 4.91 6.40 -5.44
CA LEU A 72 4.34 7.37 -4.53
C LEU A 72 5.47 8.05 -3.76
N GLY A 73 6.00 9.13 -4.34
CA GLY A 73 7.23 9.75 -3.88
C GLY A 73 8.44 8.85 -4.15
N ASP A 74 9.10 8.39 -3.08
CA ASP A 74 10.27 7.50 -3.12
C ASP A 74 9.92 6.01 -3.05
N GLU A 75 8.68 5.69 -2.70
CA GLU A 75 8.20 4.31 -2.64
C GLU A 75 7.70 3.82 -4.00
N VAL A 76 7.77 2.50 -4.19
CA VAL A 76 7.32 1.83 -5.41
C VAL A 76 6.60 0.53 -5.12
N ALA A 77 5.54 0.28 -5.87
CA ALA A 77 4.82 -0.98 -5.88
C ALA A 77 4.50 -1.41 -7.30
N TYR A 78 4.39 -2.72 -7.51
CA TYR A 78 3.83 -3.25 -8.74
C TYR A 78 2.31 -3.06 -8.74
N LYS A 79 1.72 -2.88 -9.91
CA LYS A 79 0.26 -2.80 -10.09
C LYS A 79 -0.21 -3.86 -11.09
N THR A 80 -1.50 -4.19 -11.02
CA THR A 80 -2.18 -5.05 -11.99
C THR A 80 -3.61 -4.57 -12.18
N VAL A 81 -4.25 -4.97 -13.27
CA VAL A 81 -5.66 -4.68 -13.55
C VAL A 81 -6.43 -5.98 -13.58
N ILE A 82 -7.46 -6.09 -12.73
CA ILE A 82 -8.35 -7.25 -12.65
C ILE A 82 -9.78 -6.74 -12.78
N GLY A 83 -10.52 -7.21 -13.80
CA GLY A 83 -11.92 -6.81 -14.01
C GLY A 83 -12.11 -5.29 -14.19
N GLY A 84 -11.15 -4.60 -14.81
CA GLY A 84 -11.18 -3.15 -15.01
C GLY A 84 -10.81 -2.32 -13.78
N ARG A 85 -10.43 -2.94 -12.66
CA ARG A 85 -9.94 -2.27 -11.45
C ARG A 85 -8.45 -2.48 -11.27
N THR A 86 -7.75 -1.41 -10.92
CA THR A 86 -6.31 -1.46 -10.62
C THR A 86 -6.09 -1.85 -9.16
N TYR A 87 -5.10 -2.70 -8.91
CA TYR A 87 -4.65 -3.09 -7.58
C TYR A 87 -3.14 -3.09 -7.50
N PHE A 88 -2.59 -2.82 -6.31
CA PHE A 88 -1.18 -3.05 -6.04
C PHE A 88 -0.92 -4.53 -5.75
N THR A 89 0.23 -5.03 -6.22
CA THR A 89 0.58 -6.44 -6.13
C THR A 89 1.92 -6.64 -5.43
N ILE A 90 2.05 -7.77 -4.74
CA ILE A 90 3.32 -8.23 -4.18
C ILE A 90 3.36 -9.75 -4.24
N GLY A 91 4.48 -10.31 -4.72
CA GLY A 91 4.60 -11.76 -4.92
C GLY A 91 3.55 -12.35 -5.87
N GLY A 92 3.10 -11.58 -6.87
CA GLY A 92 2.06 -11.99 -7.82
C GLY A 92 0.63 -11.98 -7.27
N LYS A 93 0.42 -11.56 -6.02
CA LYS A 93 -0.91 -11.50 -5.41
C LYS A 93 -1.44 -10.05 -5.43
N PRO A 94 -2.63 -9.79 -5.99
CA PRO A 94 -3.31 -8.51 -5.82
C PRO A 94 -3.68 -8.31 -4.36
N GLN A 95 -3.60 -7.06 -3.90
CA GLN A 95 -4.03 -6.64 -2.56
C GLN A 95 -5.34 -5.88 -2.73
N THR A 96 -6.47 -6.57 -2.54
CA THR A 96 -7.79 -6.01 -2.82
C THR A 96 -8.32 -5.18 -1.64
N VAL A 97 -9.41 -4.44 -1.86
CA VAL A 97 -10.09 -3.70 -0.79
C VAL A 97 -10.70 -4.68 0.21
N GLU A 98 -11.22 -5.80 -0.30
CA GLU A 98 -11.77 -6.90 0.47
C GLU A 98 -10.70 -7.56 1.36
N ASP A 99 -9.47 -7.71 0.85
CA ASP A 99 -8.33 -8.17 1.65
C ASP A 99 -7.97 -7.19 2.77
N PHE A 100 -8.01 -5.88 2.47
CA PHE A 100 -7.78 -4.85 3.47
C PHE A 100 -8.85 -4.91 4.56
N ASP A 101 -10.12 -5.02 4.18
CA ASP A 101 -11.22 -5.11 5.14
C ASP A 101 -11.06 -6.33 6.05
N ALA A 102 -10.85 -7.51 5.47
CA ALA A 102 -10.73 -8.77 6.19
C ALA A 102 -9.51 -8.82 7.13
N GLN A 103 -8.37 -8.25 6.73
CA GLN A 103 -7.12 -8.36 7.48
C GLN A 103 -6.86 -7.17 8.43
N ILE A 104 -7.37 -5.99 8.07
CA ILE A 104 -7.07 -4.72 8.72
C ILE A 104 -8.33 -4.15 9.37
N ALA A 105 -9.33 -3.72 8.58
CA ALA A 105 -10.47 -2.97 9.11
C ALA A 105 -11.28 -3.80 10.13
N ALA A 106 -11.52 -5.08 9.83
CA ALA A 106 -12.21 -6.00 10.73
C ALA A 106 -11.51 -6.15 12.10
N ARG A 107 -10.20 -5.87 12.21
CA ARG A 107 -9.47 -5.89 13.49
C ARG A 107 -9.75 -4.67 14.36
N PHE A 108 -10.10 -3.55 13.76
CA PHE A 108 -10.55 -2.34 14.45
C PHE A 108 -12.06 -2.36 14.74
N GLY A 109 -12.81 -3.19 14.00
CA GLY A 109 -14.26 -3.32 14.17
C GLY A 109 -14.97 -1.97 14.00
N GLY A 110 -15.94 -1.67 14.87
CA GLY A 110 -16.69 -0.41 14.84
C GLY A 110 -15.84 0.85 15.00
N ALA A 111 -14.60 0.75 15.48
CA ALA A 111 -13.69 1.88 15.60
C ALA A 111 -12.98 2.23 14.29
N PHE A 112 -13.04 1.38 13.26
CA PHE A 112 -12.25 1.56 12.03
C PHE A 112 -12.49 2.92 11.38
N ARG A 113 -13.74 3.37 11.29
CA ARG A 113 -14.09 4.66 10.69
C ARG A 113 -13.34 5.81 11.37
N ARG A 114 -13.35 5.84 12.70
CA ARG A 114 -12.64 6.86 13.47
C ARG A 114 -11.13 6.78 13.27
N VAL A 115 -10.58 5.57 13.25
CA VAL A 115 -9.14 5.36 13.01
C VAL A 115 -8.74 5.83 11.61
N TRP A 116 -9.58 5.62 10.60
CA TRP A 116 -9.35 6.13 9.25
C TRP A 116 -9.40 7.66 9.18
N GLU A 117 -10.36 8.28 9.87
CA GLU A 117 -10.51 9.74 9.91
C GLU A 117 -9.36 10.44 10.68
N GLU A 118 -8.75 9.76 11.65
CA GLU A 118 -7.62 10.29 12.45
C GLU A 118 -6.22 9.99 11.88
N ALA A 119 -6.12 9.15 10.83
CA ALA A 119 -4.85 8.70 10.24
C ALA A 119 -4.24 9.69 9.24
#